data_AF-A0A1F6ZTS1-F1
#
_entry.id   AF-A0A1F6ZTS1-F1
#
_cell.length_a   1.000
_cell.length_b   1.000
_cell.length_c   1.000
_cell.angle_alpha   90.00
_cell.angle_beta   90.00
_cell.angle_gamma   90.00
#
_symmetry.space_group_name_H-M   'P 1'
#
loop_
_entity.id
_entity.type
_entity.pdbx_description
1 polymer ?
#
loop_
_entity_poly.entity_id
_entity_poly.type
_entity_poly.pdbx_seq_one_letter_code
_entity_poly.pdbx_strand_id
1 'polypeptide(L)'
;MSRYGLNLSDAKLLQKWALEVSGAKKSLDSIPKFPKTVKVKPGLYVDYEIDESELEDDGLDYCTPEVASVWAVDKNGEETKLGVLRAYNWETFWLEVGYDCEVDTAKNWWEMINEEYNKIINKKKNDKE
;
A
#
# COMPACT_ATOMS: atom_id res chain seq x y z
N MET A 1 -10.58 -25.52 3.77
CA MET A 1 -10.37 -24.07 3.66
C MET A 1 -11.29 -23.42 4.67
N SER A 2 -10.78 -22.46 5.43
CA SER A 2 -11.63 -21.71 6.36
C SER A 2 -12.79 -21.03 5.63
N ARG A 3 -13.83 -20.67 6.36
CA ARG A 3 -15.04 -20.05 5.81
C ARG A 3 -14.74 -18.69 5.15
N TYR A 4 -13.68 -18.00 5.58
CA TYR A 4 -13.28 -16.68 5.08
C TYR A 4 -11.88 -16.62 4.46
N GLY A 5 -11.12 -17.73 4.51
CA GLY A 5 -9.77 -17.80 3.96
C GLY A 5 -9.78 -17.63 2.44
N LEU A 6 -8.81 -16.89 1.92
CA LEU A 6 -8.66 -16.63 0.50
C LEU A 6 -7.47 -17.44 -0.06
N ASN A 7 -7.58 -18.02 -1.24
CA ASN A 7 -6.37 -18.57 -1.88
C ASN A 7 -5.64 -17.47 -2.66
N LEU A 8 -4.35 -17.66 -2.96
CA LEU A 8 -3.53 -16.66 -3.65
C LEU A 8 -4.07 -16.26 -5.04
N SER A 9 -4.72 -17.18 -5.76
CA SER A 9 -5.30 -16.86 -7.07
C SER A 9 -6.47 -15.89 -6.92
N ASP A 10 -7.34 -16.15 -5.96
CA ASP A 10 -8.47 -15.29 -5.62
C ASP A 10 -7.99 -13.95 -5.05
N ALA A 11 -6.89 -13.94 -4.27
CA ALA A 11 -6.24 -12.73 -3.78
C ALA A 11 -5.78 -11.82 -4.92
N LYS A 12 -5.20 -12.39 -5.97
CA LYS A 12 -4.80 -11.63 -7.17
C LYS A 12 -6.00 -11.08 -7.93
N LEU A 13 -7.12 -11.81 -7.98
CA LEU A 13 -8.36 -11.31 -8.56
C LEU A 13 -8.97 -10.18 -7.72
N LEU A 14 -8.93 -10.30 -6.40
CA LEU A 14 -9.36 -9.27 -5.45
C LEU A 14 -8.49 -8.02 -5.57
N GLN A 15 -7.16 -8.17 -5.64
CA GLN A 15 -6.22 -7.07 -5.89
C GLN A 15 -6.58 -6.32 -7.18
N LYS A 16 -6.77 -7.05 -8.28
CA LYS A 16 -7.15 -6.43 -9.56
C LYS A 16 -8.47 -5.67 -9.45
N TRP A 17 -9.48 -6.25 -8.80
CA TRP A 17 -10.76 -5.60 -8.57
C TRP A 17 -10.60 -4.32 -7.74
N ALA A 18 -9.92 -4.39 -6.61
CA ALA A 18 -9.75 -3.26 -5.69
C ALA A 18 -8.99 -2.10 -6.33
N LEU A 19 -7.95 -2.38 -7.12
CA LEU A 19 -7.19 -1.37 -7.85
C LEU A 19 -8.05 -0.60 -8.87
N GLU A 20 -8.95 -1.30 -9.56
CA GLU A 20 -9.85 -0.69 -10.55
C GLU A 20 -10.98 0.08 -9.85
N VAL A 21 -11.64 -0.52 -8.86
CA VAL A 21 -12.81 0.06 -8.18
C VAL A 21 -12.45 1.26 -7.31
N SER A 22 -11.33 1.21 -6.60
CA SER A 22 -10.84 2.36 -5.82
C SER A 22 -10.44 3.54 -6.72
N GLY A 23 -10.06 3.27 -7.98
CA GLY A 23 -9.44 4.24 -8.88
C GLY A 23 -7.97 4.52 -8.59
N ALA A 24 -7.38 3.87 -7.57
CA ALA A 24 -5.97 4.05 -7.17
C ALA A 24 -4.99 3.66 -8.28
N LYS A 25 -5.37 2.71 -9.15
CA LYS A 25 -4.55 2.25 -10.26
C LYS A 25 -3.98 3.38 -11.11
N LYS A 26 -4.75 4.45 -11.37
CA LYS A 26 -4.30 5.59 -12.18
C LYS A 26 -3.06 6.27 -11.60
N SER A 27 -3.02 6.41 -10.28
CA SER A 27 -1.90 7.02 -9.58
C SER A 27 -0.74 6.04 -9.45
N LEU A 28 -1.04 4.78 -9.12
CA LEU A 28 -0.02 3.75 -8.91
C LEU A 28 0.72 3.37 -10.21
N ASP A 29 0.04 3.37 -11.35
CA ASP A 29 0.66 3.14 -12.67
C ASP A 29 1.66 4.25 -13.05
N SER A 30 1.66 5.40 -12.35
CA SER A 30 2.57 6.52 -12.59
C SER A 30 3.92 6.42 -11.86
N ILE A 31 4.07 5.47 -10.93
CA ILE A 31 5.30 5.28 -10.14
C ILE A 31 5.94 3.91 -10.39
N PRO A 32 7.27 3.78 -10.23
CA PRO A 32 7.95 2.50 -10.41
C PRO A 32 7.56 1.46 -9.35
N LYS A 33 7.68 0.18 -9.71
CA LYS A 33 7.53 -0.91 -8.73
C LYS A 33 8.70 -0.97 -7.75
N PHE A 34 8.43 -1.41 -6.53
CA PHE A 34 9.42 -1.56 -5.48
C PHE A 34 10.49 -2.61 -5.87
N PRO A 35 11.79 -2.27 -5.87
CA PRO A 35 12.84 -3.24 -6.20
C PRO A 35 13.14 -4.18 -5.02
N LYS A 36 13.12 -5.50 -5.23
CA LYS A 36 13.36 -6.50 -4.15
C LYS A 36 14.83 -6.89 -3.93
N THR A 37 15.74 -6.52 -4.83
CA THR A 37 17.09 -7.13 -4.89
C THR A 37 18.25 -6.14 -5.02
N VAL A 38 17.99 -4.84 -5.02
CA VAL A 38 19.01 -3.80 -5.25
C VAL A 38 18.82 -2.62 -4.30
N LYS A 39 19.92 -1.90 -4.05
CA LYS A 39 19.87 -0.63 -3.31
C LYS A 39 18.95 0.35 -4.05
N VAL A 40 17.81 0.68 -3.44
CA VAL A 40 16.76 1.50 -4.04
C VAL A 40 17.21 2.96 -4.05
N LYS A 41 16.93 3.66 -5.15
CA LYS A 41 17.20 5.10 -5.25
C LYS A 41 16.12 5.87 -4.47
N PRO A 42 16.40 7.10 -4.02
CA PRO A 42 15.37 7.90 -3.38
C PRO A 42 14.20 8.14 -4.34
N GLY A 43 12.97 7.97 -3.86
CA GLY A 43 11.78 8.02 -4.72
C GLY A 43 10.52 7.45 -4.07
N LEU A 44 9.41 7.55 -4.80
CA LEU A 44 8.17 6.84 -4.51
C LEU A 44 8.08 5.57 -5.35
N TYR A 45 7.57 4.51 -4.73
CA TYR A 45 7.48 3.18 -5.31
C TYR A 45 6.17 2.51 -4.90
N VAL A 46 5.66 1.61 -5.76
CA VAL A 46 4.50 0.77 -5.46
C VAL A 46 4.93 -0.70 -5.29
N ASP A 47 4.40 -1.35 -4.26
CA ASP A 47 4.45 -2.81 -4.12
C ASP A 47 3.04 -3.40 -4.26
N TYR A 48 2.98 -4.58 -4.88
CA TYR A 48 1.77 -5.37 -5.10
C TYR A 48 1.93 -6.80 -4.57
N GLU A 49 2.97 -7.06 -3.77
CA GLU A 49 3.10 -8.32 -3.05
C GLU A 49 1.93 -8.50 -2.08
N ILE A 50 1.34 -9.69 -2.13
CA ILE A 50 0.29 -10.11 -1.20
C ILE A 50 0.97 -11.04 -0.21
N ASP A 51 0.89 -10.72 1.07
CA ASP A 51 1.40 -11.59 2.13
C ASP A 51 0.46 -12.80 2.27
N GLU A 52 0.98 -14.00 2.02
CA GLU A 52 0.19 -15.23 2.12
C GLU A 52 -0.32 -15.49 3.55
N SER A 53 0.34 -14.95 4.57
CA SER A 53 -0.12 -15.05 5.96
C SER A 53 -1.39 -14.23 6.24
N GLU A 54 -1.66 -13.16 5.47
CA GLU A 54 -2.90 -12.38 5.56
C GLU A 54 -4.09 -13.06 4.85
N LEU A 55 -3.85 -14.16 4.14
CA LEU A 55 -4.88 -14.90 3.41
C LEU A 55 -5.52 -16.02 4.23
N GLU A 56 -4.92 -16.37 5.36
CA GLU A 56 -5.48 -17.30 6.31
C GLU A 56 -6.49 -16.58 7.22
N ASP A 57 -7.57 -17.28 7.56
CA ASP A 57 -8.56 -16.83 8.53
C ASP A 57 -8.13 -17.40 9.89
N ASP A 58 -7.65 -16.51 10.76
CA ASP A 58 -7.18 -16.85 12.10
C ASP A 58 -8.32 -17.03 13.11
N GLY A 59 -9.58 -16.90 12.66
CA GLY A 59 -10.78 -17.01 13.46
C GLY A 59 -11.04 -15.80 14.38
N LEU A 60 -10.20 -14.76 14.31
CA LEU A 60 -10.35 -13.53 15.09
C LEU A 60 -10.73 -12.34 14.20
N ASP A 61 -10.25 -12.28 12.96
CA ASP A 61 -10.61 -11.26 11.98
C ASP A 61 -10.89 -11.84 10.58
N TYR A 62 -11.64 -11.09 9.76
CA TYR A 62 -11.84 -11.43 8.35
C TYR A 62 -10.56 -11.14 7.55
N CYS A 63 -10.24 -11.96 6.54
CA CYS A 63 -9.07 -11.72 5.68
C CYS A 63 -9.21 -10.41 4.90
N THR A 64 -8.35 -9.43 5.22
CA THR A 64 -8.31 -8.11 4.58
C THR A 64 -6.91 -7.82 4.02
N PRO A 65 -6.46 -8.60 3.02
CA PRO A 65 -5.10 -8.50 2.53
C PRO A 65 -4.75 -7.09 2.04
N GLU A 66 -3.53 -6.67 2.34
CA GLU A 66 -2.87 -5.57 1.65
C GLU A 66 -2.69 -5.96 0.18
N VAL A 67 -3.40 -5.25 -0.70
CA VAL A 67 -3.36 -5.53 -2.15
C VAL A 67 -2.44 -4.57 -2.89
N ALA A 68 -2.10 -3.44 -2.29
CA ALA A 68 -1.02 -2.57 -2.74
C ALA A 68 -0.49 -1.71 -1.59
N SER A 69 0.80 -1.41 -1.62
CA SER A 69 1.40 -0.40 -0.75
C SER A 69 2.27 0.58 -1.51
N VAL A 70 2.29 1.82 -1.02
CA VAL A 70 3.15 2.89 -1.54
C VAL A 70 4.25 3.15 -0.53
N TRP A 71 5.48 3.11 -1.02
CA TRP A 71 6.69 3.25 -0.23
C TRP A 71 7.47 4.48 -0.69
N ALA A 72 8.02 5.20 0.27
CA ALA A 72 9.03 6.22 0.05
C ALA A 72 10.41 5.67 0.42
N VAL A 73 11.40 5.97 -0.42
CA VAL A 73 12.81 5.76 -0.11
C VAL A 73 13.48 7.12 0.02
N ASP A 74 14.11 7.39 1.16
CA ASP A 74 14.78 8.66 1.42
C ASP A 74 16.21 8.70 0.84
N LYS A 75 16.90 9.83 1.01
CA LYS A 75 18.29 10.02 0.53
C LYS A 75 19.32 9.10 1.21
N ASN A 76 19.01 8.57 2.38
CA ASN A 76 19.84 7.63 3.12
C ASN A 76 19.53 6.17 2.73
N GLY A 77 18.45 5.94 1.98
CA GLY A 77 17.94 4.62 1.63
C GLY A 77 17.01 4.03 2.69
N GLU A 78 16.48 4.85 3.61
CA GLU A 78 15.45 4.45 4.56
C GLU A 78 14.11 4.34 3.85
N GLU A 79 13.41 3.24 4.11
CA GLU A 79 12.13 2.90 3.48
C GLU A 79 10.99 3.20 4.45
N THR A 80 9.98 3.92 4.00
CA THR A 80 8.80 4.26 4.79
C THR A 80 7.54 3.90 4.02
N LYS A 81 6.71 3.02 4.57
CA LYS A 81 5.38 2.73 4.03
C LYS A 81 4.47 3.94 4.29
N LEU A 82 3.96 4.54 3.23
CA LEU A 82 3.15 5.76 3.30
C LEU A 82 1.67 5.49 3.18
N GLY A 83 1.28 4.61 2.26
CA GLY A 83 -0.12 4.32 2.01
C GLY A 83 -0.35 2.87 1.66
N VAL A 84 -1.55 2.40 1.98
CA VAL A 84 -1.97 1.01 1.79
C VAL A 84 -3.36 1.01 1.15
N LEU A 85 -3.57 0.08 0.24
CA LEU A 85 -4.88 -0.32 -0.24
C LEU A 85 -5.14 -1.74 0.28
N ARG A 86 -6.16 -1.88 1.13
CA ARG A 86 -6.69 -3.18 1.57
C ARG A 86 -7.99 -3.50 0.87
N ALA A 87 -8.31 -4.77 0.74
CA ALA A 87 -9.56 -5.20 0.13
C ALA A 87 -10.19 -6.38 0.87
N TYR A 88 -11.51 -6.40 0.92
CA TYR A 88 -12.28 -7.48 1.51
C TYR A 88 -13.33 -8.01 0.54
N ASN A 89 -13.22 -9.29 0.20
CA ASN A 89 -14.23 -10.14 -0.44
C ASN A 89 -15.04 -9.50 -1.58
N TRP A 90 -14.43 -8.64 -2.42
CA TRP A 90 -15.10 -7.87 -3.48
C TRP A 90 -16.28 -7.01 -3.02
N GLU A 91 -16.38 -6.75 -1.72
CA GLU A 91 -17.45 -5.96 -1.10
C GLU A 91 -16.95 -4.56 -0.79
N THR A 92 -15.75 -4.44 -0.24
CA THR A 92 -15.19 -3.16 0.19
C THR A 92 -13.67 -3.11 0.03
N PHE A 93 -13.14 -1.90 0.07
CA PHE A 93 -11.72 -1.60 0.10
C PHE A 93 -11.47 -0.46 1.09
N TRP A 94 -10.23 -0.37 1.59
CA TRP A 94 -9.79 0.73 2.44
C TRP A 94 -8.54 1.34 1.87
N LEU A 95 -8.53 2.67 1.85
CA LEU A 95 -7.39 3.49 1.49
C LEU A 95 -6.82 4.08 2.78
N GLU A 96 -5.61 3.66 3.12
CA GLU A 96 -4.97 4.02 4.38
C GLU A 96 -3.74 4.88 4.10
N VAL A 97 -3.49 5.88 4.94
CA VAL A 97 -2.24 6.66 4.96
C VAL A 97 -1.70 6.66 6.38
N GLY A 98 -0.53 6.07 6.59
CA GLY A 98 -0.01 5.84 7.95
C GLY A 98 -0.98 5.02 8.81
N TYR A 99 -1.58 5.64 9.82
CA TYR A 99 -2.62 5.03 10.69
C TYR A 99 -4.03 5.55 10.40
N ASP A 100 -4.21 6.50 9.48
CA ASP A 100 -5.54 7.00 9.11
C ASP A 100 -6.16 6.06 8.08
N CYS A 101 -7.26 5.40 8.46
CA CYS A 101 -7.95 4.37 7.69
C CYS A 101 -9.25 4.83 6.98
N GLU A 102 -9.52 6.14 6.94
CA GLU A 102 -10.76 6.72 6.43
C GLU A 102 -10.55 7.69 5.25
N VAL A 103 -9.78 7.27 4.24
CA VAL A 103 -9.61 8.11 3.04
C VAL A 103 -10.66 7.80 1.98
N ASP A 104 -11.63 8.70 1.83
CA ASP A 104 -12.83 8.49 1.01
C ASP A 104 -12.59 8.31 -0.50
N THR A 105 -11.48 8.83 -1.06
CA THR A 105 -11.24 8.80 -2.51
C THR A 105 -9.77 8.54 -2.83
N ALA A 106 -9.51 7.84 -3.94
CA ALA A 106 -8.16 7.63 -4.44
C ALA A 106 -7.40 8.94 -4.75
N LYS A 107 -8.12 10.01 -5.11
CA LYS A 107 -7.51 11.33 -5.32
C LYS A 107 -6.98 11.89 -4.00
N ASN A 108 -7.82 11.94 -2.96
CA ASN A 108 -7.42 12.42 -1.64
C ASN A 108 -6.29 11.56 -1.05
N TRP A 109 -6.41 10.24 -1.18
CA TRP A 109 -5.38 9.28 -0.76
C TRP A 109 -4.04 9.56 -1.40
N TRP A 110 -4.03 9.80 -2.72
CA TRP A 110 -2.82 10.15 -3.43
C TRP A 110 -2.24 11.51 -3.05
N GLU A 111 -3.08 12.51 -2.82
CA GLU A 111 -2.66 13.84 -2.35
C GLU A 111 -1.96 13.72 -0.99
N MET A 112 -2.55 13.01 -0.03
CA MET A 112 -1.98 12.75 1.29
C MET A 112 -0.66 12.00 1.24
N ILE A 113 -0.53 10.96 0.40
CA ILE A 113 0.73 10.25 0.18
C ILE A 113 1.83 11.19 -0.31
N ASN A 114 1.51 12.08 -1.27
CA ASN A 114 2.47 13.04 -1.79
C ASN A 114 2.88 14.07 -0.73
N GLU A 115 1.95 14.50 0.13
CA GLU A 115 2.26 15.36 1.25
C GLU A 115 3.24 14.70 2.24
N GLU A 116 3.00 13.45 2.63
CA GLU A 116 3.92 12.70 3.49
C GLU A 116 5.28 12.47 2.85
N TYR A 117 5.31 12.09 1.57
CA TYR A 117 6.55 11.95 0.82
C TYR A 117 7.34 13.27 0.77
N ASN A 118 6.65 14.39 0.54
CA ASN A 118 7.28 15.71 0.54
C ASN A 118 7.90 16.05 1.90
N LYS A 119 7.30 15.64 3.01
CA LYS A 119 7.89 15.81 4.36
C LYS A 119 9.18 14.99 4.50
N ILE A 120 9.22 13.77 3.99
CA ILE A 120 10.40 12.89 4.04
C ILE A 120 11.57 13.48 3.23
N ILE A 121 11.34 13.87 1.98
CA ILE A 121 12.41 14.38 1.12
C ILE A 121 12.90 15.77 1.55
N ASN A 122 12.00 16.60 2.11
CA ASN A 122 12.33 17.94 2.58
C ASN A 122 12.79 17.99 4.04
N LYS A 123 12.90 16.84 4.71
CA LYS A 123 13.50 16.73 6.05
C LYS A 123 14.96 17.21 5.95
N LYS A 124 15.17 18.52 6.17
CA LYS A 124 16.48 19.13 6.36
C LYS A 124 17.12 18.38 7.53
N LYS A 125 18.43 18.12 7.43
CA LYS A 125 19.24 17.56 8.52
C LYS A 125 19.09 18.44 9.77
N ASN A 126 18.10 18.18 10.61
CA ASN A 126 17.91 18.86 11.89
C ASN A 126 18.01 17.90 13.08
N ASP A 127 18.64 16.73 12.89
CA ASP A 127 18.93 15.79 13.98
C ASP A 127 20.45 15.53 14.10
N LYS A 128 21.22 16.63 14.19
CA LYS A 128 22.58 16.64 14.75
C LYS A 128 22.78 17.92 15.54
N GLU A 129 22.11 18.03 16.68
CA GLU A 129 22.61 18.79 17.83
C GLU A 129 22.99 17.82 18.94
#